data_AF-A0A3N4K6Q5-F1
#
_entry.id   AF-A0A3N4K6Q5-F1
#
_cell.length_a   1.000
_cell.length_b   1.000
_cell.length_c   1.000
_cell.angle_alpha   90.00
_cell.angle_beta   90.00
_cell.angle_gamma   90.00
#
_symmetry.space_group_name_H-M   'P 1'
#
loop_
_entity.id
_entity.type
_entity.pdbx_description
1 polymer ?
#
loop_
_entity_poly.entity_id
_entity_poly.type
_entity_poly.pdbx_seq_one_letter_code
_entity_poly.pdbx_strand_id
1 'polypeptide(L)'
;MNCPTRDPEPTGNPFFNQNPPALDKTLTTRSSLVCGGSLSDDEYNLGLHIMGLFLVLAQSSFACAFPLIAKKFPRLRIPPSFLFGARHFGTGVLIATAFVHLLPTAFNSLTNECLPKFWNQTYPAMAGAIAMAAVFFITIIEMVFTKGLCKDNYSDKDQRDAKLETGNSYCNNRDADEEDGGADKTGEKRWDEERLGTAGSEEIGGEGGVGRMGFGMAGKRRSRSHSVGQQLQKYEEMEKKERQGQRPDRAIVNAFKTLPGIAHLTPEQVHKKALLQCALLEMGILFHSVFIGMALSVTGGSRFVVLLIAIIFHQSFEGLALGSRIAVLKWKVGAIQPWAMAVAYGLTTPIGQAIGLATHSLYSPASQTGLLMVGMMNAISSGLLVFASLVELLAEDFLSDESWRVLTGKKRIFACIYVVAGAFGMAFVGAFA
;
A
#
# COMPACT_ATOMS: atom_id res chain seq x y z
N MET A 1 58.79 -15.40 -4.73
CA MET A 1 58.10 -16.59 -5.29
C MET A 1 57.92 -16.33 -6.77
N ASN A 2 58.47 -17.22 -7.58
CA ASN A 2 58.79 -17.05 -8.99
C ASN A 2 57.54 -17.02 -9.87
N CYS A 3 57.47 -16.05 -10.79
CA CYS A 3 56.68 -16.23 -12.02
C CYS A 3 57.47 -17.16 -12.95
N PRO A 4 56.86 -18.17 -13.58
CA PRO A 4 57.56 -19.01 -14.53
C PRO A 4 57.97 -18.19 -15.75
N THR A 5 59.27 -18.25 -16.04
CA THR A 5 59.92 -17.67 -17.22
C THR A 5 59.52 -18.42 -18.48
N ARG A 6 59.01 -17.66 -19.46
CA ARG A 6 59.28 -17.76 -20.91
C ARG A 6 59.37 -19.19 -21.46
N ASP A 7 58.26 -19.68 -22.02
CA ASP A 7 58.29 -20.84 -22.90
C ASP A 7 59.22 -20.56 -24.11
N PRO A 8 60.07 -21.52 -24.51
CA PRO A 8 60.87 -21.38 -25.71
C PRO A 8 59.99 -21.45 -26.96
N GLU A 9 60.31 -20.54 -27.87
CA GLU A 9 59.74 -20.29 -29.19
C GLU A 9 59.40 -21.56 -29.99
N PRO A 10 58.14 -21.77 -30.42
CA PRO A 10 57.85 -22.70 -31.50
C PRO A 10 58.18 -21.98 -32.81
N THR A 11 59.41 -22.20 -33.30
CA THR A 11 59.85 -21.79 -34.63
C THR A 11 58.91 -22.40 -35.69
N GLY A 12 58.12 -21.55 -36.36
CA GLY A 12 57.40 -21.96 -37.58
C GLY A 12 55.95 -21.50 -37.77
N ASN A 13 55.38 -20.64 -36.92
CA ASN A 13 54.04 -20.08 -37.17
C ASN A 13 54.09 -18.62 -37.65
N PRO A 14 53.81 -18.32 -38.94
CA PRO A 14 53.77 -16.95 -39.46
C PRO A 14 52.61 -16.09 -38.92
N PHE A 15 51.74 -16.64 -38.06
CA PHE A 15 50.61 -15.94 -37.43
C PHE A 15 50.82 -15.59 -35.95
N PHE A 16 52.01 -15.80 -35.37
CA PHE A 16 52.27 -15.44 -33.98
C PHE A 16 52.72 -13.97 -33.87
N ASN A 17 51.75 -13.05 -33.77
CA ASN A 17 51.98 -11.62 -33.59
C ASN A 17 52.19 -11.30 -32.09
N GLN A 18 53.42 -10.94 -31.70
CA GLN A 18 53.78 -10.56 -30.31
C GLN A 18 53.51 -9.10 -29.96
N ASN A 19 52.84 -8.33 -30.81
CA ASN A 19 52.49 -6.96 -30.46
C ASN A 19 51.43 -6.97 -29.35
N PRO A 20 51.62 -6.24 -28.24
CA PRO A 20 50.55 -6.04 -27.27
C PRO A 20 49.36 -5.41 -28.00
N PRO A 21 48.11 -5.86 -27.76
CA PRO A 21 46.96 -5.28 -28.42
C PRO A 21 46.95 -3.77 -28.16
N ALA A 22 46.93 -2.97 -29.22
CA ALA A 22 46.81 -1.53 -29.10
C ALA A 22 45.53 -1.24 -28.33
N LEU A 23 45.69 -0.72 -27.11
CA LEU A 23 44.56 -0.33 -26.27
C LEU A 23 43.88 0.85 -26.97
N ASP A 24 42.66 0.62 -27.44
CA ASP A 24 41.85 1.65 -28.10
C ASP A 24 41.68 2.85 -27.15
N LYS A 25 41.96 4.05 -27.66
CA LYS A 25 41.85 5.31 -26.92
C LYS A 25 40.41 5.67 -26.57
N THR A 26 39.44 4.87 -27.01
CA THR A 26 38.02 4.97 -26.66
C THR A 26 37.65 4.24 -25.36
N LEU A 27 38.56 3.47 -24.75
CA LEU A 27 38.28 2.79 -23.48
C LEU A 27 38.37 3.76 -22.29
N THR A 28 37.27 4.44 -22.02
CA THR A 28 37.06 5.23 -20.81
C THR A 28 37.00 4.33 -19.57
N THR A 29 37.79 4.67 -18.56
CA THR A 29 37.78 4.04 -17.24
C THR A 29 36.38 4.15 -16.60
N ARG A 30 35.73 3.01 -16.35
CA ARG A 30 34.33 2.83 -15.87
C ARG A 30 33.22 3.23 -16.83
N SER A 31 33.16 2.60 -18.00
CA SER A 31 31.88 2.39 -18.70
C SER A 31 31.03 1.41 -17.88
N SER A 32 29.89 1.82 -17.35
CA SER A 32 28.87 0.86 -16.93
C SER A 32 28.60 -0.05 -18.13
N LEU A 33 28.75 -1.37 -17.98
CA LEU A 33 28.43 -2.32 -19.04
C LEU A 33 26.97 -2.08 -19.45
N VAL A 34 26.76 -1.41 -20.58
CA VAL A 34 25.44 -1.19 -21.17
C VAL A 34 25.07 -2.52 -21.81
N CYS A 35 24.15 -3.24 -21.18
CA CYS A 35 23.86 -4.62 -21.55
C CYS A 35 22.65 -4.75 -22.50
N GLY A 36 22.23 -3.66 -23.14
CA GLY A 36 21.16 -3.64 -24.15
C GLY A 36 21.44 -2.54 -25.17
N GLY A 37 21.15 -2.84 -26.45
CA GLY A 37 21.69 -2.19 -27.65
C GLY A 37 21.65 -0.66 -27.71
N SER A 38 22.52 -0.13 -28.58
CA SER A 38 22.58 1.28 -28.96
C SER A 38 21.18 1.88 -29.04
N LEU A 39 20.98 3.01 -28.36
CA LEU A 39 19.88 3.93 -28.62
C LEU A 39 19.76 3.99 -30.15
N SER A 40 18.68 3.44 -30.71
CA SER A 40 18.38 3.72 -32.10
C SER A 40 18.35 5.24 -32.19
N ASP A 41 19.06 5.81 -33.17
CA ASP A 41 18.95 7.21 -33.58
C ASP A 41 17.54 7.47 -34.18
N ASP A 42 16.50 6.99 -33.50
CA ASP A 42 15.13 7.44 -33.68
C ASP A 42 15.13 8.91 -33.25
N GLU A 43 15.21 9.80 -34.23
CA GLU A 43 15.33 11.25 -34.15
C GLU A 43 14.79 11.83 -32.82
N TYR A 44 15.70 12.01 -31.85
CA TYR A 44 15.35 12.44 -30.51
C TYR A 44 14.90 13.90 -30.54
N ASN A 45 13.60 14.13 -30.45
CA ASN A 45 13.05 15.48 -30.48
C ASN A 45 12.92 16.06 -29.07
N LEU A 46 13.89 16.87 -28.66
CA LEU A 46 13.89 17.52 -27.34
C LEU A 46 12.64 18.41 -27.14
N GLY A 47 12.18 19.10 -28.19
CA GLY A 47 10.98 19.93 -28.12
C GLY A 47 9.72 19.13 -27.80
N LEU A 48 9.59 17.94 -28.37
CA LEU A 48 8.47 17.03 -28.11
C LEU A 48 8.47 16.51 -26.67
N HIS A 49 9.65 16.23 -26.11
CA HIS A 49 9.81 15.84 -24.71
C HIS A 49 9.46 16.97 -23.74
N ILE A 50 9.89 18.20 -24.02
CA ILE A 50 9.54 19.39 -23.22
C ILE A 50 8.03 19.63 -23.25
N MET A 51 7.40 19.54 -24.43
CA MET A 51 5.94 19.62 -24.55
C MET A 51 5.25 18.51 -23.74
N GLY A 52 5.72 17.27 -23.87
CA GLY A 52 5.23 16.12 -23.10
C GLY A 52 5.32 16.35 -21.59
N LEU A 53 6.39 16.98 -21.09
CA LEU A 53 6.55 17.34 -19.69
C LEU A 53 5.45 18.27 -19.19
N PHE A 54 5.19 19.36 -19.93
CA PHE A 54 4.11 20.30 -19.55
C PHE A 54 2.73 19.67 -19.65
N LEU A 55 2.49 18.80 -20.64
CA LEU A 55 1.24 18.05 -20.77
C LEU A 55 1.01 17.11 -19.59
N VAL A 56 2.02 16.33 -19.22
CA VAL A 56 1.95 15.42 -18.07
C VAL A 56 1.73 16.21 -16.79
N LEU A 57 2.48 17.30 -16.57
CA LEU A 57 2.32 18.18 -15.41
C LEU A 57 0.89 18.74 -15.27
N ALA A 58 0.35 19.28 -16.36
CA ALA A 58 -0.99 19.88 -16.35
C ALA A 58 -2.06 18.83 -16.08
N GLN A 59 -1.99 17.69 -16.77
CA GLN A 59 -2.96 16.62 -16.63
C GLN A 59 -2.92 15.94 -15.27
N SER A 60 -1.73 15.58 -14.76
CA SER A 60 -1.56 14.91 -13.47
C SER A 60 -2.05 15.79 -12.32
N SER A 61 -1.71 17.09 -12.36
CA SER A 61 -2.16 18.09 -11.39
C SER A 61 -3.68 18.25 -11.44
N PHE A 62 -4.27 18.31 -12.64
CA PHE A 62 -5.71 18.41 -12.79
C PHE A 62 -6.44 17.16 -12.30
N ALA A 63 -5.99 15.96 -12.68
CA ALA A 63 -6.62 14.69 -12.32
C ALA A 63 -6.67 14.48 -10.79
N CYS A 64 -5.57 14.80 -10.09
CA CYS A 64 -5.52 14.68 -8.63
C CYS A 64 -6.24 15.82 -7.90
N ALA A 65 -6.18 17.05 -8.43
CA ALA A 65 -6.88 18.18 -7.83
C ALA A 65 -8.40 18.15 -8.05
N PHE A 66 -8.87 17.49 -9.11
CA PHE A 66 -10.29 17.50 -9.49
C PHE A 66 -11.24 17.03 -8.36
N PRO A 67 -11.03 15.88 -7.68
CA PRO A 67 -11.87 15.49 -6.54
C PRO A 67 -11.83 16.46 -5.36
N LEU A 68 -10.70 17.15 -5.16
CA LEU A 68 -10.54 18.16 -4.10
C LEU A 68 -11.32 19.43 -4.42
N ILE A 69 -11.20 19.91 -5.66
CA ILE A 69 -11.95 21.05 -6.21
C ILE A 69 -13.45 20.75 -6.14
N ALA A 70 -13.87 19.56 -6.57
CA ALA A 70 -15.27 19.12 -6.55
C ALA A 70 -15.87 19.16 -5.14
N LYS A 71 -15.10 18.79 -4.11
CA LYS A 71 -15.53 18.87 -2.70
C LYS A 71 -15.51 20.31 -2.17
N LYS A 72 -14.53 21.12 -2.57
CA LYS A 72 -14.31 22.47 -2.04
C LYS A 72 -15.29 23.51 -2.60
N PHE A 73 -15.67 23.39 -3.87
CA PHE A 73 -16.50 24.35 -4.57
C PHE A 73 -17.90 23.78 -4.85
N PRO A 74 -18.88 23.95 -3.94
CA PRO A 74 -20.24 23.42 -4.10
C PRO A 74 -21.02 24.04 -5.28
N ARG A 75 -20.45 25.08 -5.92
CA ARG A 75 -20.98 25.69 -7.15
C ARG A 75 -20.79 24.78 -8.37
N LEU A 76 -19.75 23.94 -8.38
CA LEU A 76 -19.62 22.82 -9.30
C LEU A 76 -20.59 21.73 -8.84
N ARG A 77 -21.77 21.66 -9.45
CA ARG A 77 -22.82 20.68 -9.12
C ARG A 77 -22.42 19.26 -9.56
N ILE A 78 -21.38 18.69 -8.96
CA ILE A 78 -20.96 17.31 -9.24
C ILE A 78 -21.79 16.37 -8.36
N PRO A 79 -22.49 15.38 -8.95
CA PRO A 79 -23.33 14.47 -8.18
C PRO A 79 -22.46 13.61 -7.24
N PRO A 80 -22.89 13.36 -5.99
CA PRO A 80 -22.19 12.46 -5.07
C PRO A 80 -21.91 11.07 -5.66
N SER A 81 -22.76 10.62 -6.59
CA SER A 81 -22.60 9.38 -7.34
C SER A 81 -21.30 9.33 -8.17
N PHE A 82 -20.84 10.47 -8.69
CA PHE A 82 -19.58 10.56 -9.42
C PHE A 82 -18.40 10.33 -8.49
N LEU A 83 -18.35 11.01 -7.32
CA LEU A 83 -17.29 10.83 -6.34
C LEU A 83 -17.29 9.42 -5.74
N PHE A 84 -18.48 8.83 -5.57
CA PHE A 84 -18.62 7.42 -5.21
C PHE A 84 -18.00 6.49 -6.25
N GLY A 85 -18.33 6.70 -7.54
CA GLY A 85 -17.77 5.93 -8.66
C GLY A 85 -16.25 6.09 -8.75
N ALA A 86 -15.75 7.33 -8.75
CA ALA A 86 -14.33 7.64 -8.81
C ALA A 86 -13.52 6.99 -7.68
N ARG A 87 -14.06 6.97 -6.45
CA ARG A 87 -13.44 6.31 -5.30
C ARG A 87 -13.23 4.80 -5.53
N HIS A 88 -14.26 4.11 -6.01
CA HIS A 88 -14.24 2.65 -6.20
C HIS A 88 -13.47 2.26 -7.47
N PHE A 89 -13.65 3.03 -8.53
CA PHE A 89 -12.81 2.95 -9.73
C PHE A 89 -11.34 3.09 -9.37
N GLY A 90 -11.00 4.08 -8.55
CA GLY A 90 -9.65 4.30 -8.06
C GLY A 90 -9.07 3.11 -7.26
N THR A 91 -9.87 2.42 -6.45
CA THR A 91 -9.42 1.19 -5.77
C THR A 91 -8.97 0.15 -6.80
N GLY A 92 -9.76 -0.06 -7.86
CA GLY A 92 -9.41 -0.97 -8.95
C GLY A 92 -8.13 -0.57 -9.68
N VAL A 93 -7.99 0.72 -9.99
CA VAL A 93 -6.79 1.28 -10.62
C VAL A 93 -5.55 0.96 -9.80
N LEU A 94 -5.56 1.23 -8.49
CA LEU A 94 -4.39 0.99 -7.62
C LEU A 94 -4.04 -0.49 -7.49
N ILE A 95 -5.04 -1.38 -7.45
CA ILE A 95 -4.80 -2.84 -7.47
C ILE A 95 -4.10 -3.23 -8.78
N ALA A 96 -4.59 -2.74 -9.92
CA ALA A 96 -3.98 -3.02 -11.22
C ALA A 96 -2.59 -2.39 -11.36
N THR A 97 -2.35 -1.17 -10.88
CA THR A 97 -1.00 -0.59 -10.80
C THR A 97 -0.06 -1.54 -10.08
N ALA A 98 -0.45 -2.02 -8.89
CA ALA A 98 0.42 -2.86 -8.08
C ALA A 98 0.75 -4.21 -8.74
N PHE A 99 -0.24 -4.90 -9.28
CA PHE A 99 -0.11 -6.27 -9.81
C PHE A 99 0.25 -6.36 -11.29
N VAL A 100 -0.21 -5.41 -12.11
CA VAL A 100 -0.06 -5.46 -13.59
C VAL A 100 1.10 -4.58 -14.05
N HIS A 101 1.40 -3.49 -13.34
CA HIS A 101 2.47 -2.56 -13.74
C HIS A 101 3.73 -2.70 -12.92
N LEU A 102 3.62 -2.50 -11.61
CA LEU A 102 4.80 -2.44 -10.75
C LEU A 102 5.47 -3.79 -10.62
N LEU A 103 4.67 -4.80 -10.27
CA LEU A 103 5.22 -6.13 -10.00
C LEU A 103 5.87 -6.73 -11.26
N PRO A 104 5.21 -6.76 -12.44
CA PRO A 104 5.82 -7.34 -13.63
C PRO A 104 7.03 -6.54 -14.12
N THR A 105 7.00 -5.20 -14.03
CA THR A 105 8.16 -4.36 -14.37
C THR A 105 9.35 -4.66 -13.46
N ALA A 106 9.10 -4.90 -12.17
CA ALA A 106 10.13 -5.31 -11.22
C ALA A 106 10.74 -6.67 -11.59
N PHE A 107 9.91 -7.65 -11.95
CA PHE A 107 10.38 -8.95 -12.44
C PHE A 107 11.22 -8.79 -13.70
N ASN A 108 10.69 -8.14 -14.74
CA ASN A 108 11.38 -7.95 -16.02
C ASN A 108 12.74 -7.25 -15.86
N SER A 109 12.84 -6.30 -14.91
CA SER A 109 14.09 -5.57 -14.66
C SER A 109 15.09 -6.41 -13.86
N LEU A 110 14.64 -7.15 -12.84
CA LEU A 110 15.53 -7.95 -11.97
C LEU A 110 15.90 -9.32 -12.54
N THR A 111 15.15 -9.86 -13.49
CA THR A 111 15.48 -11.14 -14.14
C THR A 111 16.21 -10.97 -15.47
N ASN A 112 16.68 -9.76 -15.78
CA ASN A 112 17.36 -9.48 -17.03
C ASN A 112 18.71 -10.25 -17.12
N GLU A 113 19.08 -10.72 -18.31
CA GLU A 113 20.35 -11.39 -18.61
C GLU A 113 21.58 -10.52 -18.29
N CYS A 114 21.38 -9.20 -18.29
CA CYS A 114 22.40 -8.21 -17.91
C CYS A 114 22.86 -8.32 -16.45
N LEU A 115 22.08 -8.98 -15.58
CA LEU A 115 22.36 -9.06 -14.16
C LEU A 115 23.18 -10.32 -13.80
N PRO A 116 23.93 -10.29 -12.68
CA PRO A 116 24.63 -11.46 -12.20
C PRO A 116 23.72 -12.68 -12.08
N LYS A 117 24.26 -13.88 -12.34
CA LYS A 117 23.53 -15.16 -12.34
C LYS A 117 22.63 -15.39 -11.12
N PHE A 118 22.98 -14.78 -9.99
CA PHE A 118 22.15 -14.79 -8.79
C PHE A 118 20.71 -14.31 -9.03
N TRP A 119 20.54 -13.21 -9.77
CA TRP A 119 19.25 -12.53 -9.95
C TRP A 119 18.34 -13.21 -10.97
N ASN A 120 18.91 -13.77 -12.03
CA ASN A 120 18.13 -14.36 -13.14
C ASN A 120 18.06 -15.89 -13.10
N GLN A 121 19.13 -16.58 -12.67
CA GLN A 121 19.22 -18.05 -12.70
C GLN A 121 19.09 -18.68 -11.32
N THR A 122 19.70 -18.10 -10.29
CA THR A 122 19.69 -18.69 -8.93
C THR A 122 18.38 -18.40 -8.19
N TYR A 123 17.88 -17.17 -8.26
CA TYR A 123 16.63 -16.79 -7.60
C TYR A 123 15.85 -15.71 -8.38
N PRO A 124 15.15 -16.08 -9.47
CA PRO A 124 14.35 -15.14 -10.26
C PRO A 124 13.15 -14.55 -9.50
N ALA A 125 12.77 -15.16 -8.37
CA ALA A 125 11.68 -14.70 -7.52
C ALA A 125 12.03 -13.47 -6.64
N MET A 126 13.20 -12.84 -6.84
CA MET A 126 13.69 -11.78 -5.95
C MET A 126 12.79 -10.54 -5.92
N ALA A 127 12.18 -10.16 -7.06
CA ALA A 127 11.22 -9.06 -7.11
C ALA A 127 10.03 -9.30 -6.16
N GLY A 128 9.48 -10.51 -6.17
CA GLY A 128 8.40 -10.93 -5.27
C GLY A 128 8.85 -10.97 -3.81
N ALA A 129 10.06 -11.43 -3.52
CA ALA A 129 10.61 -11.44 -2.16
C ALA A 129 10.74 -10.03 -1.59
N ILE A 130 11.19 -9.06 -2.39
CA ILE A 130 11.30 -7.65 -1.99
C ILE A 130 9.93 -7.02 -1.78
N ALA A 131 8.97 -7.31 -2.67
CA ALA A 131 7.58 -6.86 -2.49
C ALA A 131 6.98 -7.40 -1.19
N MET A 132 7.17 -8.69 -0.88
CA MET A 132 6.74 -9.28 0.40
C MET A 132 7.43 -8.64 1.61
N ALA A 133 8.74 -8.38 1.51
CA ALA A 133 9.47 -7.69 2.57
C ALA A 133 8.90 -6.28 2.81
N ALA A 134 8.53 -5.55 1.76
CA ALA A 134 7.86 -4.25 1.87
C ALA A 134 6.48 -4.37 2.54
N VAL A 135 5.70 -5.41 2.24
CA VAL A 135 4.40 -5.70 2.91
C VAL A 135 4.60 -5.96 4.41
N PHE A 136 5.60 -6.76 4.80
CA PHE A 136 5.88 -6.98 6.22
C PHE A 136 6.38 -5.71 6.90
N PHE A 137 7.25 -4.95 6.24
CA PHE A 137 7.78 -3.70 6.76
C PHE A 137 6.65 -2.69 7.03
N ILE A 138 5.72 -2.50 6.08
CA ILE A 138 4.60 -1.59 6.28
C ILE A 138 3.63 -2.09 7.36
N THR A 139 3.42 -3.40 7.45
CA THR A 139 2.61 -4.01 8.52
C THR A 139 3.23 -3.76 9.90
N ILE A 140 4.56 -3.84 10.01
CA ILE A 140 5.28 -3.52 11.25
C ILE A 140 5.11 -2.03 11.60
N ILE A 141 5.26 -1.14 10.62
CA ILE A 141 5.02 0.31 10.83
C ILE A 141 3.60 0.55 11.33
N GLU A 142 2.59 -0.03 10.68
CA GLU A 142 1.19 0.10 11.11
C GLU A 142 0.97 -0.46 12.53
N MET A 143 1.59 -1.60 12.85
CA MET A 143 1.49 -2.24 14.17
C MET A 143 2.12 -1.37 15.26
N VAL A 144 3.32 -0.83 15.02
CA VAL A 144 4.02 0.06 15.96
C VAL A 144 3.26 1.37 16.11
N PHE A 145 2.79 1.97 15.03
CA PHE A 145 2.03 3.21 15.05
C PHE A 145 0.70 3.04 15.79
N THR A 146 -0.02 1.95 15.55
CA THR A 146 -1.27 1.64 16.25
C THR A 146 -1.02 1.46 17.76
N LYS A 147 0.07 0.80 18.16
CA LYS A 147 0.48 0.68 19.56
C LYS A 147 0.87 2.03 20.17
N GLY A 148 1.60 2.87 19.44
CA GLY A 148 2.00 4.21 19.86
C GLY A 148 0.79 5.10 20.14
N LEU A 149 -0.20 5.10 19.25
CA LEU A 149 -1.47 5.81 19.47
C LEU A 149 -2.16 5.31 20.76
N CYS A 150 -2.15 4.02 21.04
CA CYS A 150 -2.76 3.48 22.27
C CYS A 150 -1.99 3.83 23.56
N LYS A 151 -0.70 4.20 23.49
CA LYS A 151 0.15 4.44 24.67
C LYS A 151 -0.06 5.83 25.29
N ASP A 152 -0.47 6.81 24.50
CA ASP A 152 -0.56 8.22 24.93
C ASP A 152 -1.71 8.55 25.91
N ASN A 153 -2.54 7.58 26.34
CA ASN A 153 -3.68 7.83 27.23
C ASN A 153 -3.95 6.74 28.29
N TYR A 154 -2.91 6.04 28.78
CA TYR A 154 -3.10 5.22 29.99
C TYR A 154 -2.65 6.00 31.22
N SER A 155 -3.60 6.65 31.90
CA SER A 155 -3.37 7.17 33.25
C SER A 155 -3.37 5.98 34.23
N ASP A 156 -2.38 5.94 35.12
CA ASP A 156 -2.07 4.93 36.14
C ASP A 156 -3.27 4.45 37.01
N LYS A 157 -4.42 5.13 36.92
CA LYS A 157 -5.67 4.76 37.60
C LYS A 157 -6.45 3.64 36.90
N ASP A 158 -6.45 3.58 35.56
CA ASP A 158 -7.17 2.54 34.80
C ASP A 158 -6.45 1.18 34.82
N GLN A 159 -5.22 1.12 35.33
CA GLN A 159 -4.43 -0.12 35.43
C GLN A 159 -4.87 -1.01 36.58
N ARG A 160 -5.47 -0.43 37.63
CA ARG A 160 -5.99 -1.19 38.77
C ARG A 160 -7.31 -1.87 38.45
N ASP A 161 -8.16 -1.22 37.67
CA ASP A 161 -9.49 -1.75 37.34
C ASP A 161 -9.42 -2.84 36.26
N ALA A 162 -8.49 -2.72 35.29
CA ALA A 162 -8.27 -3.74 34.26
C ALA A 162 -7.65 -5.05 34.78
N LYS A 163 -6.94 -5.02 35.93
CA LYS A 163 -6.31 -6.21 36.54
C LYS A 163 -7.33 -7.13 37.23
N LEU A 164 -8.54 -6.65 37.50
CA LEU A 164 -9.61 -7.41 38.16
C LEU A 164 -10.58 -8.11 37.19
N GLU A 165 -10.72 -7.65 35.94
CA GLU A 165 -11.81 -8.13 35.05
C GLU A 165 -11.41 -8.95 33.82
N THR A 166 -10.12 -9.08 33.47
CA THR A 166 -9.75 -9.80 32.24
C THR A 166 -8.64 -10.82 32.45
N GLY A 167 -9.05 -12.06 32.70
CA GLY A 167 -8.27 -13.21 32.28
C GLY A 167 -7.95 -13.09 30.79
N ASN A 168 -6.67 -12.85 30.50
CA ASN A 168 -6.05 -12.93 29.18
C ASN A 168 -6.42 -11.80 28.16
N SER A 169 -5.93 -10.58 28.42
CA SER A 169 -5.68 -9.60 27.36
C SER A 169 -4.23 -9.72 26.88
N TYR A 170 -4.03 -10.03 25.60
CA TYR A 170 -2.71 -10.14 24.96
C TYR A 170 -2.03 -8.77 24.85
N CYS A 171 -1.44 -8.34 25.95
CA CYS A 171 -0.23 -7.50 26.01
C CYS A 171 0.69 -8.14 27.05
N ASN A 172 1.31 -9.28 26.68
CA ASN A 172 2.30 -9.92 27.55
C ASN A 172 3.54 -9.02 27.62
N ASN A 173 3.80 -8.45 28.81
CA ASN A 173 5.15 -8.21 29.28
C ASN A 173 5.49 -9.38 30.20
N ARG A 174 6.28 -10.32 29.69
CA ARG A 174 7.19 -11.08 30.56
C ARG A 174 8.34 -10.12 30.83
N ASP A 175 8.61 -9.83 32.10
CA ASP A 175 9.96 -9.68 32.67
C ASP A 175 9.82 -9.48 34.19
N ALA A 176 10.50 -10.35 34.95
CA ALA A 176 10.95 -10.25 36.34
C ALA A 176 9.89 -10.13 37.47
N ASP A 177 9.99 -10.73 38.66
CA ASP A 177 10.81 -11.78 39.28
C ASP A 177 10.11 -12.08 40.63
N GLU A 178 10.21 -13.34 41.08
CA GLU A 178 10.28 -13.83 42.48
C GLU A 178 9.33 -13.37 43.63
N GLU A 179 8.86 -14.42 44.34
CA GLU A 179 8.59 -14.55 45.78
C GLU A 179 7.26 -14.07 46.43
N ASP A 180 6.38 -15.08 46.60
CA ASP A 180 5.83 -15.64 47.85
C ASP A 180 4.94 -14.81 48.82
N GLY A 181 3.86 -15.48 49.27
CA GLY A 181 3.25 -15.29 50.59
C GLY A 181 1.90 -14.56 50.67
N GLY A 182 0.83 -15.28 51.04
CA GLY A 182 -0.25 -14.69 51.86
C GLY A 182 -1.69 -15.06 51.49
N ALA A 183 -2.26 -16.01 52.24
CA ALA A 183 -3.68 -16.35 52.28
C ALA A 183 -4.56 -15.26 52.92
N ASP A 184 -5.85 -15.17 52.56
CA ASP A 184 -6.98 -15.32 53.51
C ASP A 184 -8.35 -15.34 52.78
N LYS A 185 -9.33 -15.94 53.47
CA LYS A 185 -10.67 -16.38 53.09
C LYS A 185 -11.74 -15.28 53.17
N THR A 186 -12.92 -15.65 52.63
CA THR A 186 -14.31 -15.44 53.12
C THR A 186 -15.24 -14.66 52.18
N GLY A 187 -16.48 -15.17 52.03
CA GLY A 187 -17.61 -14.35 51.57
C GLY A 187 -18.64 -15.03 50.67
N GLU A 188 -19.31 -16.06 51.16
CA GLU A 188 -20.44 -16.78 50.58
C GLU A 188 -21.75 -15.95 50.53
N LYS A 189 -22.50 -15.97 49.41
CA LYS A 189 -23.99 -15.88 49.26
C LYS A 189 -24.37 -16.37 47.85
N ARG A 190 -24.84 -17.60 47.62
CA ARG A 190 -26.18 -18.20 47.83
C ARG A 190 -27.34 -17.44 47.17
N TRP A 191 -27.86 -18.01 46.07
CA TRP A 191 -29.27 -17.94 45.66
C TRP A 191 -29.71 -19.34 45.24
N ASP A 192 -30.79 -19.79 45.86
CA ASP A 192 -31.39 -21.10 45.78
C ASP A 192 -32.15 -21.30 44.46
N GLU A 193 -32.01 -22.47 43.82
CA GLU A 193 -32.94 -22.92 42.78
C GLU A 193 -33.49 -24.30 43.19
N GLU A 194 -34.81 -24.35 43.27
CA GLU A 194 -35.59 -25.45 43.83
C GLU A 194 -35.70 -26.62 42.84
N ARG A 195 -35.68 -27.83 43.41
CA ARG A 195 -35.50 -29.16 42.80
C ARG A 195 -36.66 -29.67 41.96
N LEU A 196 -36.34 -30.57 41.02
CA LEU A 196 -36.91 -31.93 40.83
C LEU A 196 -36.14 -32.57 39.65
N GLY A 197 -35.30 -33.61 39.75
CA GLY A 197 -35.35 -34.89 40.48
C GLY A 197 -35.49 -36.00 39.42
N THR A 198 -34.47 -36.80 39.06
CA THR A 198 -34.20 -38.20 39.50
C THR A 198 -33.18 -38.79 38.49
N ALA A 199 -31.99 -39.29 38.87
CA ALA A 199 -31.59 -40.57 39.48
C ALA A 199 -31.19 -41.68 38.45
N GLY A 200 -29.99 -42.28 38.64
CA GLY A 200 -29.53 -43.55 38.05
C GLY A 200 -28.24 -43.41 37.21
N SER A 201 -27.05 -43.60 37.79
CA SER A 201 -26.23 -44.85 37.89
C SER A 201 -25.52 -45.29 36.60
N GLU A 202 -24.18 -45.17 36.67
CA GLU A 202 -23.14 -46.18 36.38
C GLU A 202 -23.10 -47.03 35.08
N GLU A 203 -21.86 -47.09 34.56
CA GLU A 203 -21.16 -48.17 33.85
C GLU A 203 -21.24 -48.37 32.31
N ILE A 204 -20.04 -48.23 31.71
CA ILE A 204 -19.29 -49.15 30.84
C ILE A 204 -19.96 -49.72 29.56
N GLY A 205 -19.28 -49.49 28.43
CA GLY A 205 -19.31 -50.42 27.27
C GLY A 205 -19.34 -49.72 25.92
N GLY A 206 -18.25 -49.79 25.16
CA GLY A 206 -18.22 -49.36 23.77
C GLY A 206 -18.70 -50.47 22.82
N GLU A 207 -19.29 -50.07 21.70
CA GLU A 207 -19.05 -50.64 20.36
C GLU A 207 -19.67 -49.74 19.28
N GLY A 208 -19.06 -49.75 18.09
CA GLY A 208 -19.11 -48.67 17.10
C GLY A 208 -20.35 -48.58 16.20
N GLY A 209 -20.44 -47.44 15.51
CA GLY A 209 -21.44 -47.18 14.47
C GLY A 209 -21.21 -45.82 13.81
N VAL A 210 -20.47 -45.82 12.70
CA VAL A 210 -20.15 -44.66 11.86
C VAL A 210 -21.42 -44.00 11.32
N GLY A 211 -21.59 -42.68 11.50
CA GLY A 211 -22.61 -41.94 10.76
C GLY A 211 -22.84 -40.48 11.17
N ARG A 212 -22.23 -39.58 10.40
CA ARG A 212 -22.72 -38.20 10.11
C ARG A 212 -22.37 -37.10 11.13
N MET A 213 -21.13 -36.61 11.07
CA MET A 213 -20.71 -35.35 11.68
C MET A 213 -21.28 -34.18 10.86
N GLY A 214 -22.36 -33.57 11.36
CA GLY A 214 -22.84 -32.28 10.88
C GLY A 214 -21.88 -31.18 11.34
N PHE A 215 -21.26 -30.49 10.39
CA PHE A 215 -20.48 -29.28 10.62
C PHE A 215 -21.40 -28.13 11.10
N GLY A 216 -21.63 -28.05 12.40
CA GLY A 216 -22.22 -26.88 13.04
C GLY A 216 -21.14 -25.84 13.38
N MET A 217 -20.66 -25.10 12.39
CA MET A 217 -19.85 -23.89 12.63
C MET A 217 -20.74 -22.76 13.17
N ALA A 218 -21.08 -22.83 14.46
CA ALA A 218 -21.57 -21.68 15.22
C ALA A 218 -20.39 -21.00 15.94
N GLY A 219 -19.39 -20.59 15.16
CA GLY A 219 -18.30 -19.75 15.66
C GLY A 219 -18.78 -18.30 15.77
N LYS A 220 -18.99 -17.81 17.00
CA LYS A 220 -19.15 -16.38 17.30
C LYS A 220 -17.97 -15.61 16.67
N ARG A 221 -18.24 -14.90 15.57
CA ARG A 221 -17.27 -14.00 14.94
C ARG A 221 -16.93 -12.87 15.93
N ARG A 222 -15.70 -12.91 16.45
CA ARG A 222 -15.11 -11.86 17.27
C ARG A 222 -14.84 -10.67 16.35
N SER A 223 -15.68 -9.64 16.43
CA SER A 223 -15.55 -8.41 15.63
C SER A 223 -14.26 -7.68 16.02
N ARG A 224 -13.29 -7.63 15.10
CA ARG A 224 -12.17 -6.69 15.15
C ARG A 224 -12.66 -5.41 14.49
N SER A 225 -13.02 -4.43 15.31
CA SER A 225 -13.43 -3.10 14.84
C SER A 225 -12.21 -2.36 14.29
N HIS A 226 -11.98 -2.46 12.98
CA HIS A 226 -11.28 -1.43 12.22
C HIS A 226 -12.36 -0.61 11.56
N SER A 227 -12.63 0.58 12.10
CA SER A 227 -13.73 1.39 11.65
C SER A 227 -13.44 2.87 11.91
N VAL A 228 -12.64 3.45 11.02
CA VAL A 228 -12.30 4.88 11.00
C VAL A 228 -13.55 5.71 10.60
N GLY A 229 -14.36 5.22 9.66
CA GLY A 229 -15.56 5.91 9.16
C GLY A 229 -16.67 6.05 10.19
N GLN A 230 -16.99 4.97 10.92
CA GLN A 230 -18.05 4.96 11.93
C GLN A 230 -17.74 5.88 13.12
N GLN A 231 -16.48 6.07 13.53
CA GLN A 231 -16.16 7.04 14.58
C GLN A 231 -16.40 8.48 14.11
N LEU A 232 -15.98 8.83 12.90
CA LEU A 232 -16.13 10.18 12.33
C LEU A 232 -17.58 10.56 12.00
N GLN A 233 -18.45 9.58 11.69
CA GLN A 233 -19.89 9.80 11.52
C GLN A 233 -20.63 9.88 12.86
N LYS A 234 -20.26 9.05 13.85
CA LYS A 234 -20.85 9.10 15.19
C LYS A 234 -20.49 10.40 15.91
N TYR A 235 -19.29 10.95 15.67
CA TYR A 235 -18.91 12.30 16.10
C TYR A 235 -19.73 13.39 15.39
N GLU A 236 -20.01 13.27 14.08
CA GLU A 236 -20.89 14.21 13.37
C GLU A 236 -22.33 14.20 13.89
N GLU A 237 -22.84 13.02 14.26
CA GLU A 237 -24.15 12.89 14.89
C GLU A 237 -24.17 13.47 16.30
N MET A 238 -23.07 13.32 17.07
CA MET A 238 -22.94 13.92 18.41
C MET A 238 -22.78 15.45 18.34
N GLU A 239 -21.95 16.00 17.45
CA GLU A 239 -21.81 17.45 17.24
C GLU A 239 -23.10 18.09 16.71
N LYS A 240 -23.85 17.41 15.83
CA LYS A 240 -25.14 17.91 15.35
C LYS A 240 -26.19 17.96 16.46
N LYS A 241 -26.20 16.95 17.35
CA LYS A 241 -27.09 16.92 18.52
C LYS A 241 -26.75 18.00 19.54
N GLU A 242 -25.46 18.28 19.76
CA GLU A 242 -25.01 19.39 20.61
C GLU A 242 -25.34 20.77 20.02
N ARG A 243 -25.11 21.01 18.72
CA ARG A 243 -25.47 22.27 18.05
C ARG A 243 -26.97 22.54 17.98
N GLN A 244 -27.80 21.49 18.03
CA GLN A 244 -29.26 21.60 18.05
C GLN A 244 -29.85 21.74 19.47
N GLY A 245 -29.02 21.88 20.51
CA GLY A 245 -29.49 22.07 21.89
C GLY A 245 -30.15 20.82 22.50
N GLN A 246 -30.05 19.67 21.84
CA GLN A 246 -30.62 18.41 22.31
C GLN A 246 -29.55 17.68 23.13
N ARG A 247 -29.59 17.82 24.46
CA ARG A 247 -28.68 17.07 25.35
C ARG A 247 -28.85 15.57 25.07
N PRO A 248 -27.79 14.83 24.75
CA PRO A 248 -27.89 13.38 24.66
C PRO A 248 -28.28 12.86 26.04
N ASP A 249 -29.16 11.86 26.05
CA ASP A 249 -29.63 11.23 27.28
C ASP A 249 -28.42 10.68 28.04
N ARG A 250 -28.16 11.18 29.26
CA ARG A 250 -26.97 10.82 30.05
C ARG A 250 -26.90 9.29 30.24
N ALA A 251 -28.04 8.61 30.23
CA ALA A 251 -28.13 7.16 30.29
C ALA A 251 -27.51 6.44 29.08
N ILE A 252 -27.66 6.96 27.85
CA ILE A 252 -27.10 6.35 26.63
C ILE A 252 -25.60 6.59 26.52
N VAL A 253 -25.13 7.78 26.92
CA VAL A 253 -23.69 8.11 26.97
C VAL A 253 -22.99 7.26 28.03
N ASN A 254 -23.62 7.08 29.19
CA ASN A 254 -23.08 6.24 30.25
C ASN A 254 -23.16 4.75 29.89
N ALA A 255 -24.26 4.27 29.28
CA ALA A 255 -24.38 2.90 28.78
C ALA A 255 -23.35 2.57 27.67
N PHE A 256 -22.99 3.55 26.84
CA PHE A 256 -21.94 3.39 25.84
C PHE A 256 -20.53 3.39 26.45
N LYS A 257 -20.34 4.08 27.59
CA LYS A 257 -19.09 4.04 28.39
C LYS A 257 -18.94 2.74 29.19
N THR A 258 -20.04 2.08 29.56
CA THR A 258 -20.01 0.81 30.32
C THR A 258 -19.99 -0.46 29.46
N LEU A 259 -19.86 -0.37 28.13
CA LEU A 259 -19.62 -1.57 27.32
C LEU A 259 -18.14 -2.01 27.44
N PRO A 260 -17.86 -3.20 27.98
CA PRO A 260 -16.50 -3.64 28.25
C PRO A 260 -15.82 -4.13 26.96
N GLY A 261 -14.61 -3.64 26.68
CA GLY A 261 -13.67 -4.30 25.76
C GLY A 261 -13.42 -3.67 24.39
N ILE A 262 -13.86 -2.44 24.10
CA ILE A 262 -13.45 -1.73 22.88
C ILE A 262 -12.46 -0.63 23.27
N ALA A 263 -11.17 -0.84 23.01
CA ALA A 263 -10.18 0.23 22.98
C ALA A 263 -10.62 1.26 21.93
N HIS A 264 -11.29 2.31 22.37
CA HIS A 264 -11.85 3.33 21.49
C HIS A 264 -10.76 4.35 21.18
N LEU A 265 -10.14 4.26 20.01
CA LEU A 265 -9.23 5.29 19.52
C LEU A 265 -9.94 6.66 19.57
N THR A 266 -9.21 7.71 19.93
CA THR A 266 -9.74 9.08 19.88
C THR A 266 -9.94 9.49 18.41
N PRO A 267 -10.87 10.42 18.11
CA PRO A 267 -11.11 10.88 16.73
C PRO A 267 -9.85 11.49 16.10
N GLU A 268 -8.97 12.07 16.91
CA GLU A 268 -7.67 12.58 16.47
C GLU A 268 -6.73 11.45 16.04
N GLN A 269 -6.68 10.35 16.81
CA GLN A 269 -5.86 9.18 16.48
C GLN A 269 -6.33 8.49 15.20
N VAL A 270 -7.64 8.40 15.01
CA VAL A 270 -8.24 7.87 13.79
C VAL A 270 -7.92 8.75 12.57
N HIS A 271 -7.99 10.07 12.73
CA HIS A 271 -7.59 10.99 11.67
C HIS A 271 -6.10 10.87 11.32
N LYS A 272 -5.21 10.80 12.33
CA LYS A 272 -3.77 10.58 12.14
C LYS A 272 -3.48 9.26 11.42
N LYS A 273 -4.19 8.19 11.77
CA LYS A 273 -4.07 6.90 11.09
C LYS A 273 -4.46 7.00 9.62
N ALA A 274 -5.61 7.63 9.31
CA ALA A 274 -6.06 7.79 7.92
C ALA A 274 -5.10 8.67 7.09
N LEU A 275 -4.51 9.70 7.70
CA LEU A 275 -3.47 10.51 7.07
C LEU A 275 -2.22 9.69 6.77
N LEU A 276 -1.78 8.85 7.71
CA LEU A 276 -0.61 7.98 7.52
C LEU A 276 -0.86 6.99 6.39
N GLN A 277 -2.00 6.31 6.37
CA GLN A 277 -2.37 5.36 5.31
C GLN A 277 -2.43 6.04 3.94
N CYS A 278 -3.04 7.23 3.87
CA CYS A 278 -3.06 8.02 2.64
C CYS A 278 -1.66 8.46 2.20
N ALA A 279 -0.79 8.85 3.14
CA ALA A 279 0.58 9.24 2.86
C ALA A 279 1.44 8.05 2.41
N LEU A 280 1.26 6.86 2.99
CA LEU A 280 1.96 5.64 2.59
C LEU A 280 1.58 5.21 1.17
N LEU A 281 0.28 5.28 0.85
CA LEU A 281 -0.23 5.08 -0.50
C LEU A 281 0.36 6.11 -1.47
N GLU A 282 0.35 7.39 -1.11
CA GLU A 282 0.95 8.46 -1.92
C GLU A 282 2.44 8.18 -2.19
N MET A 283 3.23 7.91 -1.15
CA MET A 283 4.66 7.61 -1.29
C MET A 283 4.93 6.44 -2.26
N GLY A 284 4.13 5.36 -2.19
CA GLY A 284 4.25 4.23 -3.11
C GLY A 284 4.06 4.63 -4.58
N ILE A 285 3.08 5.49 -4.86
CA ILE A 285 2.78 6.02 -6.20
C ILE A 285 3.86 7.01 -6.64
N LEU A 286 4.32 7.91 -5.76
CA LEU A 286 5.33 8.92 -6.08
C LEU A 286 6.65 8.26 -6.50
N PHE A 287 7.13 7.25 -5.77
CA PHE A 287 8.38 6.58 -6.12
C PHE A 287 8.35 5.96 -7.52
N HIS A 288 7.24 5.32 -7.89
CA HIS A 288 7.09 4.78 -9.24
C HIS A 288 7.01 5.89 -10.31
N SER A 289 6.28 6.97 -10.00
CA SER A 289 6.06 8.09 -10.93
C SER A 289 7.37 8.78 -11.37
N VAL A 290 8.41 8.79 -10.52
CA VAL A 290 9.74 9.32 -10.91
C VAL A 290 10.33 8.49 -12.06
N PHE A 291 10.29 7.16 -11.93
CA PHE A 291 10.87 6.26 -12.93
C PHE A 291 10.06 6.21 -14.21
N ILE A 292 8.72 6.34 -14.14
CA ILE A 292 7.88 6.57 -15.33
C ILE A 292 8.38 7.81 -16.09
N GLY A 293 8.59 8.92 -15.38
CA GLY A 293 9.06 10.16 -15.99
C GLY A 293 10.42 10.00 -16.65
N MET A 294 11.36 9.32 -15.99
CA MET A 294 12.67 9.02 -16.55
C MET A 294 12.57 8.11 -17.79
N ALA A 295 11.72 7.08 -17.78
CA ALA A 295 11.51 6.19 -18.92
C ALA A 295 10.96 6.93 -20.15
N LEU A 296 10.01 7.85 -19.93
CA LEU A 296 9.45 8.69 -20.98
C LEU A 296 10.50 9.63 -21.59
N SER A 297 11.48 10.09 -20.80
CA SER A 297 12.53 11.01 -21.27
C SER A 297 13.59 10.36 -22.18
N VAL A 298 13.77 9.05 -22.09
CA VAL A 298 14.78 8.31 -22.88
C VAL A 298 14.18 7.66 -24.13
N THR A 299 12.86 7.74 -24.30
CA THR A 299 12.15 7.08 -25.39
C THR A 299 12.12 8.00 -26.61
N GLY A 300 12.73 7.57 -27.72
CA GLY A 300 12.74 8.30 -28.99
C GLY A 300 11.63 7.90 -29.97
N GLY A 301 11.48 8.68 -31.04
CA GLY A 301 10.68 8.33 -32.21
C GLY A 301 9.17 8.19 -31.98
N SER A 302 8.53 7.30 -32.75
CA SER A 302 7.07 7.06 -32.68
C SER A 302 6.62 6.42 -31.36
N ARG A 303 7.53 5.67 -30.69
CA ARG A 303 7.26 5.06 -29.39
C ARG A 303 7.01 6.10 -28.31
N PHE A 304 7.67 7.27 -28.39
CA PHE A 304 7.46 8.37 -27.46
C PHE A 304 5.99 8.81 -27.44
N VAL A 305 5.36 8.98 -28.61
CA VAL A 305 3.98 9.48 -28.71
C VAL A 305 3.00 8.47 -28.13
N VAL A 306 3.19 7.17 -28.42
CA VAL A 306 2.37 6.10 -27.87
C VAL A 306 2.49 6.05 -26.35
N LEU A 307 3.73 6.06 -25.85
CA LEU A 307 4.01 6.06 -24.41
C LEU A 307 3.46 7.32 -23.73
N LEU A 308 3.60 8.50 -24.33
CA LEU A 308 3.06 9.75 -23.80
C LEU A 308 1.54 9.68 -23.65
N ILE A 309 0.83 9.19 -24.67
CA ILE A 309 -0.64 9.03 -24.60
C ILE A 309 -1.01 8.02 -23.50
N ALA A 310 -0.31 6.87 -23.44
CA ALA A 310 -0.56 5.86 -22.43
C ALA A 310 -0.33 6.42 -21.00
N ILE A 311 0.78 7.13 -20.77
CA ILE A 311 1.10 7.75 -19.48
C ILE A 311 0.11 8.86 -19.12
N ILE A 312 -0.38 9.65 -20.08
CA ILE A 312 -1.44 10.64 -19.82
C ILE A 312 -2.67 9.96 -19.21
N PHE A 313 -3.12 8.83 -19.76
CA PHE A 313 -4.26 8.10 -19.20
C PHE A 313 -3.92 7.40 -17.88
N HIS A 314 -2.74 6.76 -17.79
CA HIS A 314 -2.25 6.07 -16.60
C HIS A 314 -2.21 7.03 -15.40
N GLN A 315 -1.54 8.16 -15.56
CA GLN A 315 -1.42 9.22 -14.56
C GLN A 315 -2.77 9.88 -14.26
N SER A 316 -3.69 9.94 -15.23
CA SER A 316 -5.05 10.45 -14.96
C SER A 316 -5.83 9.51 -14.03
N PHE A 317 -5.74 8.21 -14.25
CA PHE A 317 -6.44 7.21 -13.43
C PHE A 317 -5.87 7.14 -12.01
N GLU A 318 -4.54 7.13 -11.87
CA GLU A 318 -3.89 7.15 -10.56
C GLU A 318 -4.13 8.45 -9.81
N GLY A 319 -4.06 9.59 -10.51
CA GLY A 319 -4.32 10.90 -9.91
C GLY A 319 -5.75 11.01 -9.41
N LEU A 320 -6.73 10.55 -10.19
CA LEU A 320 -8.13 10.50 -9.77
C LEU A 320 -8.31 9.58 -8.54
N ALA A 321 -7.64 8.42 -8.53
CA ALA A 321 -7.69 7.48 -7.42
C ALA A 321 -7.15 8.11 -6.13
N LEU A 322 -5.93 8.65 -6.16
CA LEU A 322 -5.30 9.33 -5.02
C LEU A 322 -6.12 10.56 -4.57
N GLY A 323 -6.49 11.43 -5.52
CA GLY A 323 -7.29 12.63 -5.25
C GLY A 323 -8.62 12.31 -4.58
N SER A 324 -9.29 11.23 -4.99
CA SER A 324 -10.54 10.79 -4.36
C SER A 324 -10.36 10.34 -2.91
N ARG A 325 -9.18 9.77 -2.56
CA ARG A 325 -8.85 9.35 -1.19
C ARG A 325 -8.51 10.54 -0.31
N ILE A 326 -7.70 11.48 -0.82
CA ILE A 326 -7.40 12.74 -0.15
C ILE A 326 -8.69 13.54 0.10
N ALA A 327 -9.61 13.56 -0.88
CA ALA A 327 -10.87 14.27 -0.77
C ALA A 327 -11.80 13.70 0.30
N VAL A 328 -11.72 12.42 0.66
CA VAL A 328 -12.58 11.84 1.72
C VAL A 328 -12.12 12.25 3.12
N LEU A 329 -10.84 12.58 3.31
CA LEU A 329 -10.30 13.02 4.59
C LEU A 329 -10.94 14.34 5.07
N LYS A 330 -11.04 14.48 6.41
CA LYS A 330 -11.53 15.69 7.05
C LYS A 330 -10.37 16.66 7.26
N TRP A 331 -10.36 17.72 6.47
CA TRP A 331 -9.34 18.77 6.56
C TRP A 331 -9.85 19.96 7.37
N LYS A 332 -8.94 20.61 8.11
CA LYS A 332 -9.23 21.91 8.73
C LYS A 332 -9.61 22.93 7.65
N VAL A 333 -10.46 23.89 7.98
CA VAL A 333 -10.83 24.96 7.05
C VAL A 333 -9.58 25.75 6.66
N GLY A 334 -9.27 25.81 5.37
CA GLY A 334 -8.06 26.49 4.86
C GLY A 334 -6.78 25.64 4.90
N ALA A 335 -6.87 24.35 5.21
CA ALA A 335 -5.74 23.42 5.15
C ALA A 335 -5.07 23.41 3.76
N ILE A 336 -3.74 23.64 3.75
CA ILE A 336 -2.91 23.55 2.55
C ILE A 336 -2.47 22.13 2.25
N GLN A 337 -2.51 21.24 3.25
CA GLN A 337 -2.07 19.84 3.17
C GLN A 337 -2.65 19.07 1.96
N PRO A 338 -3.97 19.04 1.70
CA PRO A 338 -4.51 18.29 0.56
C PRO A 338 -4.02 18.82 -0.80
N TRP A 339 -3.78 20.13 -0.89
CA TRP A 339 -3.25 20.75 -2.10
C TRP A 339 -1.76 20.46 -2.26
N ALA A 340 -1.00 20.46 -1.16
CA ALA A 340 0.40 20.09 -1.17
C ALA A 340 0.60 18.64 -1.64
N MET A 341 -0.25 17.70 -1.19
CA MET A 341 -0.25 16.30 -1.65
C MET A 341 -0.58 16.20 -3.14
N ALA A 342 -1.62 16.91 -3.60
CA ALA A 342 -1.98 16.92 -5.02
C ALA A 342 -0.87 17.52 -5.93
N VAL A 343 -0.19 18.56 -5.45
CA VAL A 343 0.95 19.18 -6.15
C VAL A 343 2.17 18.26 -6.13
N ALA A 344 2.43 17.57 -5.01
CA ALA A 344 3.50 16.59 -4.93
C ALA A 344 3.32 15.51 -6.00
N TYR A 345 2.12 14.91 -6.06
CA TYR A 345 1.76 13.96 -7.12
C TYR A 345 1.94 14.54 -8.54
N GLY A 346 1.44 15.76 -8.77
CA GLY A 346 1.50 16.38 -10.09
C GLY A 346 2.93 16.65 -10.59
N LEU A 347 3.83 17.02 -9.69
CA LEU A 347 5.22 17.38 -10.00
C LEU A 347 6.15 16.19 -10.11
N THR A 348 5.85 15.05 -9.50
CA THR A 348 6.79 13.92 -9.42
C THR A 348 7.18 13.36 -10.78
N THR A 349 6.22 13.12 -11.69
CA THR A 349 6.53 12.61 -13.04
C THR A 349 7.30 13.64 -13.89
N PRO A 350 6.93 14.93 -13.92
CA PRO A 350 7.73 15.98 -14.55
C PRO A 350 9.15 16.11 -13.98
N ILE A 351 9.34 15.96 -12.66
CA ILE A 351 10.66 15.92 -12.04
C ILE A 351 11.45 14.72 -12.56
N GLY A 352 10.83 13.54 -12.63
CA GLY A 352 11.42 12.34 -13.24
C GLY A 352 11.83 12.57 -14.70
N GLN A 353 10.96 13.20 -15.50
CA GLN A 353 11.27 13.57 -16.89
C GLN A 353 12.42 14.56 -16.97
N ALA A 354 12.45 15.58 -16.10
CA ALA A 354 13.54 16.56 -16.08
C ALA A 354 14.89 15.91 -15.71
N ILE A 355 14.90 15.02 -14.71
CA ILE A 355 16.08 14.24 -14.33
C ILE A 355 16.52 13.37 -15.51
N GLY A 356 15.58 12.66 -16.14
CA GLY A 356 15.88 11.80 -17.26
C GLY A 356 16.36 12.58 -18.49
N LEU A 357 15.81 13.77 -18.79
CA LEU A 357 16.31 14.69 -19.81
C LEU A 357 17.72 15.20 -19.48
N ALA A 358 18.01 15.51 -18.21
CA ALA A 358 19.34 15.96 -17.80
C ALA A 358 20.38 14.83 -17.86
N THR A 359 19.94 13.58 -17.68
CA THR A 359 20.82 12.40 -17.59
C THR A 359 20.75 11.49 -18.80
N HIS A 360 19.95 11.79 -19.84
CA HIS A 360 19.72 10.88 -20.98
C HIS A 360 21.00 10.50 -21.74
N SER A 361 22.05 11.33 -21.67
CA SER A 361 23.37 11.06 -22.26
C SER A 361 24.34 10.32 -21.34
N LEU A 362 24.06 10.27 -20.02
CA LEU A 362 24.94 9.71 -18.98
C LEU A 362 24.36 8.45 -18.31
N TYR A 363 23.04 8.27 -18.37
CA TYR A 363 22.30 7.20 -17.74
C TYR A 363 21.51 6.43 -18.79
N SER A 364 21.82 5.14 -18.93
CA SER A 364 20.99 4.20 -19.67
C SER A 364 20.16 3.38 -18.66
N PRO A 365 18.82 3.37 -18.75
CA PRO A 365 17.98 2.47 -17.95
C PRO A 365 18.33 0.99 -18.17
N ALA A 366 18.95 0.64 -19.30
CA ALA A 366 19.43 -0.70 -19.63
C ALA A 366 20.79 -1.05 -19.01
N SER A 367 21.41 -0.13 -18.26
CA SER A 367 22.61 -0.44 -17.48
C SER A 367 22.30 -1.38 -16.32
N GLN A 368 23.28 -2.15 -15.87
CA GLN A 368 23.12 -3.05 -14.72
C GLN A 368 22.60 -2.31 -13.47
N THR A 369 23.12 -1.11 -13.19
CA THR A 369 22.66 -0.27 -12.07
C THR A 369 21.25 0.28 -12.30
N GLY A 370 20.91 0.65 -13.54
CA GLY A 370 19.57 1.10 -13.89
C GLY A 370 18.51 0.02 -13.68
N LEU A 371 18.77 -1.19 -14.18
CA LEU A 371 17.91 -2.36 -14.01
C LEU A 371 17.71 -2.72 -12.53
N LEU A 372 18.78 -2.68 -11.72
CA LEU A 372 18.66 -2.90 -10.28
C LEU A 372 17.81 -1.81 -9.61
N MET A 373 18.07 -0.54 -9.88
CA MET A 373 17.33 0.57 -9.24
C MET A 373 15.84 0.55 -9.60
N VAL A 374 15.52 0.43 -10.89
CA VAL A 374 14.14 0.35 -11.40
C VAL A 374 13.44 -0.89 -10.84
N GLY A 375 14.12 -2.04 -10.89
CA GLY A 375 13.60 -3.31 -10.40
C GLY A 375 13.30 -3.30 -8.91
N MET A 376 14.25 -2.83 -8.09
CA MET A 376 14.08 -2.73 -6.64
C MET A 376 13.00 -1.74 -6.26
N MET A 377 13.01 -0.55 -6.84
CA MET A 377 12.04 0.48 -6.45
C MET A 377 10.63 0.06 -6.84
N ASN A 378 10.44 -0.52 -8.04
CA ASN A 378 9.13 -1.04 -8.44
C ASN A 378 8.67 -2.23 -7.59
N ALA A 379 9.58 -3.10 -7.14
CA ALA A 379 9.23 -4.19 -6.21
C ALA A 379 8.76 -3.64 -4.85
N ILE A 380 9.47 -2.65 -4.30
CA ILE A 380 9.10 -2.00 -3.03
C ILE A 380 7.76 -1.26 -3.19
N SER A 381 7.61 -0.42 -4.21
CA SER A 381 6.36 0.30 -4.51
C SER A 381 5.20 -0.66 -4.74
N SER A 382 5.42 -1.78 -5.44
CA SER A 382 4.40 -2.83 -5.62
C SER A 382 3.96 -3.39 -4.27
N GLY A 383 4.88 -3.78 -3.40
CA GLY A 383 4.55 -4.31 -2.08
C GLY A 383 3.75 -3.32 -1.22
N LEU A 384 4.15 -2.05 -1.20
CA LEU A 384 3.42 -0.99 -0.50
C LEU A 384 2.01 -0.80 -1.06
N LEU A 385 1.87 -0.77 -2.39
CA LEU A 385 0.57 -0.58 -3.04
C LEU A 385 -0.32 -1.82 -2.99
N VAL A 386 0.22 -3.04 -2.98
CA VAL A 386 -0.55 -4.26 -2.73
C VAL A 386 -1.16 -4.20 -1.34
N PHE A 387 -0.37 -3.84 -0.32
CA PHE A 387 -0.89 -3.69 1.03
C PHE A 387 -1.98 -2.61 1.10
N ALA A 388 -1.69 -1.39 0.65
CA ALA A 388 -2.63 -0.29 0.67
C ALA A 388 -3.92 -0.62 -0.10
N SER A 389 -3.81 -1.14 -1.33
CA SER A 389 -4.97 -1.38 -2.17
C SER A 389 -5.83 -2.56 -1.72
N LEU A 390 -5.25 -3.67 -1.23
CA LEU A 390 -6.02 -4.83 -0.79
C LEU A 390 -6.48 -4.72 0.67
N VAL A 391 -5.58 -4.33 1.57
CA VAL A 391 -5.83 -4.33 3.02
C VAL A 391 -6.50 -3.04 3.45
N GLU A 392 -5.99 -1.88 3.03
CA GLU A 392 -6.51 -0.59 3.50
C GLU A 392 -7.71 -0.10 2.69
N LEU A 393 -7.75 -0.36 1.38
CA LEU A 393 -8.84 0.12 0.52
C LEU A 393 -9.90 -0.94 0.26
N LEU A 394 -9.55 -2.10 -0.33
CA LEU A 394 -10.55 -3.07 -0.76
C LEU A 394 -11.26 -3.73 0.44
N ALA A 395 -10.51 -4.17 1.45
CA ALA A 395 -11.11 -4.76 2.64
C ALA A 395 -11.95 -3.74 3.42
N GLU A 396 -11.48 -2.51 3.57
CA GLU A 396 -12.26 -1.45 4.24
C GLU A 396 -13.50 -1.05 3.44
N ASP A 397 -13.41 -0.93 2.11
CA ASP A 397 -14.52 -0.50 1.26
C ASP A 397 -15.61 -1.57 1.10
N PHE A 398 -15.31 -2.88 1.23
CA PHE A 398 -16.27 -3.97 0.96
C PHE A 398 -16.49 -4.98 2.09
N LEU A 399 -15.50 -5.18 2.95
CA LEU A 399 -15.52 -6.21 4.00
C LEU A 399 -15.73 -5.62 5.40
N SER A 400 -15.62 -4.30 5.56
CA SER A 400 -15.90 -3.62 6.83
C SER A 400 -17.39 -3.71 7.20
N ASP A 401 -17.66 -3.78 8.51
CA ASP A 401 -19.02 -3.79 9.07
C ASP A 401 -19.83 -2.53 8.65
N GLU A 402 -19.13 -1.42 8.37
CA GLU A 402 -19.73 -0.17 7.87
C GLU A 402 -20.20 -0.30 6.41
N SER A 403 -19.39 -0.92 5.55
CA SER A 403 -19.75 -1.16 4.16
C SER A 403 -21.03 -1.99 4.04
N TRP A 404 -21.20 -3.02 4.88
CA TRP A 404 -22.44 -3.83 4.88
C TRP A 404 -23.70 -3.04 5.23
N ARG A 405 -23.58 -1.94 5.99
CA ARG A 405 -24.71 -1.07 6.34
C ARG A 405 -25.00 -0.02 5.26
N VAL A 406 -23.96 0.50 4.60
CA VAL A 406 -24.08 1.60 3.62
C VAL A 406 -24.27 1.09 2.18
N LEU A 407 -23.60 0.00 1.79
CA LEU A 407 -23.65 -0.61 0.46
C LEU A 407 -24.57 -1.85 0.46
N THR A 408 -25.89 -1.62 0.41
CA THR A 408 -26.89 -2.69 0.26
C THR A 408 -27.39 -2.83 -1.18
N GLY A 409 -27.66 -4.08 -1.59
CA GLY A 409 -28.28 -4.42 -2.88
C GLY A 409 -27.54 -3.87 -4.10
N LYS A 410 -28.23 -3.06 -4.91
CA LYS A 410 -27.74 -2.56 -6.21
C LYS A 410 -26.50 -1.67 -6.10
N LYS A 411 -26.37 -0.85 -5.03
CA LYS A 411 -25.22 0.05 -4.85
C LYS A 411 -23.89 -0.71 -4.71
N ARG A 412 -23.93 -1.87 -4.05
CA ARG A 412 -22.77 -2.74 -3.91
C ARG A 412 -22.32 -3.33 -5.23
N ILE A 413 -23.27 -3.77 -6.05
CA ILE A 413 -22.99 -4.30 -7.39
C ILE A 413 -22.34 -3.21 -8.24
N PHE A 414 -22.88 -1.99 -8.23
CA PHE A 414 -22.25 -0.86 -8.94
C PHE A 414 -20.85 -0.56 -8.42
N ALA A 415 -20.62 -0.56 -7.10
CA ALA A 415 -19.30 -0.44 -6.51
C ALA A 415 -18.32 -1.51 -7.02
N CYS A 416 -18.72 -2.79 -7.03
CA CYS A 416 -17.90 -3.87 -7.57
C CYS A 416 -17.59 -3.67 -9.06
N ILE A 417 -18.59 -3.25 -9.86
CA ILE A 417 -18.42 -2.95 -11.28
C ILE A 417 -17.39 -1.83 -11.47
N TYR A 418 -17.45 -0.75 -10.67
CA TYR A 418 -16.48 0.33 -10.75
C TYR A 418 -15.06 -0.14 -10.42
N VAL A 419 -14.87 -0.97 -9.38
CA VAL A 419 -13.55 -1.56 -9.07
C VAL A 419 -13.02 -2.38 -10.24
N VAL A 420 -13.84 -3.27 -10.79
CA VAL A 420 -13.42 -4.11 -11.93
C VAL A 420 -13.12 -3.26 -13.16
N ALA A 421 -13.94 -2.24 -13.45
CA ALA A 421 -13.72 -1.31 -14.54
C ALA A 421 -12.42 -0.50 -14.37
N GLY A 422 -12.10 -0.07 -13.14
CA GLY A 422 -10.84 0.59 -12.83
C GLY A 422 -9.63 -0.30 -13.04
N ALA A 423 -9.70 -1.55 -12.56
CA ALA A 423 -8.63 -2.51 -12.74
C ALA A 423 -8.39 -2.84 -14.22
N PHE A 424 -9.48 -3.09 -14.97
CA PHE A 424 -9.39 -3.38 -16.40
C PHE A 424 -8.90 -2.17 -17.20
N GLY A 425 -9.40 -0.97 -16.92
CA GLY A 425 -8.98 0.26 -17.57
C GLY A 425 -7.48 0.53 -17.38
N MET A 426 -6.99 0.35 -16.15
CA MET A 426 -5.58 0.55 -15.84
C MET A 426 -4.69 -0.55 -16.46
N ALA A 427 -5.12 -1.81 -16.44
CA ALA A 427 -4.41 -2.89 -17.12
C ALA A 427 -4.34 -2.69 -18.64
N PHE A 428 -5.43 -2.21 -19.25
CA PHE A 428 -5.49 -1.94 -20.69
C PHE A 428 -4.55 -0.81 -21.11
N VAL A 429 -4.64 0.36 -20.46
CA VAL A 429 -3.72 1.49 -20.73
C VAL A 429 -2.27 1.06 -20.55
N GLY A 430 -2.07 0.30 -19.49
CA GLY A 430 -0.85 -0.39 -19.15
C GLY A 430 -0.22 -1.31 -20.18
N ALA A 431 -1.00 -1.91 -21.07
CA ALA A 431 -0.46 -2.75 -22.14
C ALA A 431 0.30 -1.93 -23.20
N PHE A 432 0.10 -0.60 -23.20
CA PHE A 432 0.71 0.34 -24.14
C PHE A 432 1.69 1.31 -23.45
N ALA A 433 1.76 1.28 -22.11
CA ALA A 433 2.72 2.03 -21.29
C ALA A 433 3.91 1.15 -20.95
#